data_AF-A0A9P5T8W9-F1
#
_entry.id   AF-A0A9P5T8W9-F1
#
_cell.length_a   1.000
_cell.length_b   1.000
_cell.length_c   1.000
_cell.angle_alpha   90.00
_cell.angle_beta   90.00
_cell.angle_gamma   90.00
#
_symmetry.space_group_name_H-M   'P 1'
#
loop_
_entity.id
_entity.type
_entity.pdbx_description
1 polymer ?
#
loop_
_entity_poly.entity_id
_entity_poly.type
_entity_poly.pdbx_seq_one_letter_code
_entity_poly.pdbx_strand_id
1 'polypeptide(L)' 'MVLQYLKRSASENPYIFISFVVAAIGPALVVGVPPIRKSYGYVGPARVPDTYPLPKRARNPPAGYDD' A
#
# COMPACT_ATOMS: atom_id res chain seq x y z
N MET A 1 -14.72 1.81 -32.87
CA MET A 1 -15.74 2.45 -32.01
C MET A 1 -15.16 3.01 -30.71
N VAL A 2 -14.52 2.21 -29.84
CA VAL A 2 -14.00 2.67 -28.52
C VAL A 2 -12.88 3.72 -28.61
N LEU A 3 -11.84 3.49 -29.42
CA LEU A 3 -10.71 4.43 -29.55
C LEU A 3 -11.14 5.80 -30.14
N GLN A 4 -12.11 5.80 -31.05
CA GLN A 4 -12.68 7.04 -31.59
C GLN A 4 -13.46 7.81 -30.51
N TYR A 5 -14.19 7.11 -29.64
CA TYR A 5 -14.89 7.72 -28.51
C TYR A 5 -13.91 8.34 -27.51
N LEU A 6 -12.84 7.64 -27.13
CA LEU A 6 -11.82 8.19 -26.23
C LEU A 6 -11.13 9.43 -26.85
N LYS A 7 -10.79 9.38 -28.14
CA LYS A 7 -10.24 10.53 -28.87
C LYS A 7 -11.21 11.71 -28.86
N ARG A 8 -12.49 11.47 -29.13
CA ARG A 8 -13.54 12.50 -29.11
C ARG A 8 -13.71 13.10 -27.72
N SER A 9 -13.79 12.27 -26.69
CA SER A 9 -13.92 12.70 -25.29
C SER A 9 -12.72 13.54 -24.84
N ALA A 10 -11.52 13.20 -25.28
CA ALA A 10 -10.31 13.96 -24.97
C ALA A 10 -10.30 15.36 -25.62
N SER A 11 -10.93 15.52 -26.79
CA SER A 11 -11.01 16.82 -27.49
C SER A 11 -12.22 17.66 -27.06
N GLU A 12 -13.41 17.06 -26.91
CA GLU A 12 -14.65 17.78 -26.61
C GLU A 12 -14.80 18.11 -25.11
N ASN A 13 -14.36 17.21 -24.23
CA ASN A 13 -14.48 17.36 -22.78
C ASN A 13 -13.18 16.95 -22.07
N PRO A 14 -12.08 17.70 -22.28
CA PRO A 14 -10.75 17.32 -21.80
C PRO A 14 -10.69 17.18 -20.28
N TYR A 15 -11.41 18.03 -19.53
CA TYR A 15 -11.41 18.03 -18.07
C TYR A 15 -12.00 16.72 -17.50
N ILE A 16 -13.14 16.25 -18.01
CA ILE A 16 -13.75 14.98 -17.59
C ILE A 16 -12.81 13.82 -17.93
N PHE A 17 -12.31 13.80 -19.17
CA PHE A 17 -11.46 12.71 -19.64
C PHE A 17 -10.19 12.57 -18.78
N ILE A 18 -9.48 13.68 -18.54
CA ILE A 18 -8.25 13.68 -17.74
C ILE A 18 -8.55 13.36 -16.27
N SER A 19 -9.66 13.83 -15.70
CA SER A 19 -10.06 13.45 -14.34
C SER A 19 -10.20 11.93 -14.20
N PHE A 20 -10.86 11.25 -15.14
CA PHE A 20 -10.97 9.79 -15.11
C PHE A 20 -9.63 9.09 -15.33
N VAL A 21 -8.78 9.59 -16.23
CA VAL A 21 -7.45 9.03 -16.45
C VAL A 21 -6.61 9.10 -15.17
N VAL A 22 -6.56 10.27 -14.51
CA VAL A 22 -5.83 10.44 -13.24
C VAL A 22 -6.43 9.56 -12.15
N ALA A 23 -7.76 9.51 -12.05
CA ALA A 23 -8.45 8.66 -11.09
C ALA A 23 -8.15 7.16 -11.32
N ALA A 24 -8.00 6.72 -12.57
CA ALA A 24 -7.68 5.33 -12.90
C ALA A 24 -6.21 4.99 -12.68
N ILE A 25 -5.28 5.94 -12.91
CA ILE A 25 -3.84 5.73 -12.69
C ILE A 25 -3.56 5.36 -11.24
N GLY A 26 -4.21 6.01 -10.26
CA GLY A 26 -3.98 5.72 -8.83
C GLY A 26 -4.19 4.24 -8.46
N PRO A 27 -5.40 3.68 -8.63
CA PRO A 27 -5.68 2.26 -8.38
C PRO A 27 -4.81 1.31 -9.21
N ALA A 28 -4.56 1.64 -10.49
CA ALA A 28 -3.71 0.84 -11.35
C ALA A 28 -2.29 0.72 -10.77
N LEU A 29 -1.72 1.82 -10.25
CA LEU A 29 -0.42 1.81 -9.60
C LEU A 29 -0.44 1.09 -8.25
N VAL A 30 -1.50 1.25 -7.43
CA VAL A 30 -1.65 0.55 -6.15
C VAL A 30 -1.66 -0.96 -6.35
N VAL A 31 -2.26 -1.46 -7.44
CA VAL A 31 -2.28 -2.90 -7.75
C VAL A 31 -0.98 -3.34 -8.46
N GLY A 32 -0.48 -2.56 -9.41
CA GLY A 32 0.64 -2.95 -10.27
C GLY A 32 2.03 -2.76 -9.66
N VAL A 33 2.26 -1.69 -8.88
CA VAL A 33 3.59 -1.36 -8.35
C VAL A 33 4.06 -2.32 -7.24
N PRO A 34 3.23 -2.72 -6.25
CA PRO A 34 3.69 -3.59 -5.17
C PRO A 34 4.32 -4.92 -5.60
N PRO A 35 3.75 -5.71 -6.54
CA PRO A 35 4.39 -6.96 -6.98
C PRO A 35 5.73 -6.72 -7.68
N ILE A 36 5.82 -5.69 -8.55
CA ILE A 36 7.06 -5.31 -9.23
C ILE A 36 8.14 -4.91 -8.21
N ARG A 37 7.74 -4.14 -7.20
CA ARG A 37 8.66 -3.71 -6.15
C ARG A 37 9.18 -4.90 -5.34
N LYS A 38 8.30 -5.86 -5.01
CA LYS A 38 8.68 -7.10 -4.31
C LYS A 38 9.63 -7.98 -5.15
N SER A 39 9.44 -8.06 -6.48
CA SER A 39 10.34 -8.83 -7.34
C SER A 39 11.76 -8.23 -7.40
N TYR A 40 11.91 -6.93 -7.15
CA TYR A 40 13.22 -6.28 -7.00
C TYR A 40 13.81 -6.40 -5.58
N GLY A 41 13.27 -7.26 -4.73
CA GLY A 41 13.82 -7.54 -3.40
C GLY A 41 13.42 -6.53 -2.32
N TYR A 42 12.46 -5.64 -2.61
CA TYR A 42 11.94 -4.78 -1.55
C TYR A 42 11.16 -5.58 -0.50
N VAL A 43 11.54 -5.40 0.76
CA VAL A 43 10.82 -5.92 1.93
C VAL A 43 10.25 -4.74 2.72
N GLY A 44 8.97 -4.84 3.09
CA GLY A 44 8.31 -3.85 3.93
C GLY A 44 8.94 -3.78 5.33
N PRO A 45 8.89 -2.62 6.01
CA PRO A 45 9.33 -2.54 7.39
C PRO A 45 8.53 -3.50 8.27
N ALA A 46 9.16 -4.01 9.32
CA ALA A 46 8.46 -4.78 10.34
C ALA A 46 7.37 -3.93 10.99
N ARG A 47 6.28 -4.58 11.43
CA ARG A 47 5.19 -3.89 12.13
C ARG A 47 5.70 -3.35 13.46
N VAL A 48 5.44 -2.07 13.73
CA VAL A 48 5.73 -1.45 15.03
C VAL A 48 4.79 -2.06 16.08
N PRO A 49 5.26 -2.33 17.32
CA PRO A 49 4.38 -2.79 18.38
C PRO A 49 3.32 -1.74 18.70
N ASP A 50 2.04 -2.12 18.61
CA ASP A 50 0.94 -1.23 19.00
C ASP A 50 0.81 -1.13 20.54
N THR A 51 1.34 -2.11 21.27
CA THR A 51 1.29 -2.21 22.73
C THR A 51 2.61 -2.72 23.30
N TYR A 52 2.73 -2.70 24.64
CA TYR A 52 3.86 -3.34 25.32
C TYR A 52 3.99 -4.81 24.87
N PRO A 53 5.15 -5.25 24.38
CA PRO A 53 5.33 -6.59 23.82
C PRO A 53 5.44 -7.62 24.96
N LEU A 54 4.29 -8.01 25.52
CA LEU A 54 4.26 -9.02 26.57
C LEU A 54 4.68 -10.38 25.98
N PRO A 55 5.75 -11.01 26.51
CA PRO A 55 6.22 -12.28 25.98
C PRO A 55 5.19 -13.38 26.29
N LYS A 56 4.88 -14.21 25.29
CA LYS A 56 4.01 -15.39 25.42
C LYS A 56 4.76 -16.55 26.09
N ARG A 57 5.17 -16.37 27.34
CA ARG A 57 5.87 -17.38 28.14
C ARG A 57 5.32 -17.41 29.57
N ALA A 58 5.49 -18.55 30.24
CA ALA A 58 5.22 -18.65 31.67
C ALA A 58 6.14 -17.73 32.47
N ARG A 59 5.67 -17.30 33.64
CA ARG A 59 6.47 -16.50 34.57
C ARG A 59 7.70 -17.29 35.00
N ASN A 60 8.86 -16.67 34.87
CA ASN A 60 10.09 -17.16 35.49
C ASN A 60 10.39 -16.24 36.68
N PRO A 61 10.33 -16.72 37.94
CA PRO A 61 10.71 -15.91 39.09
C PRO A 61 12.12 -15.32 38.90
N PRO A 62 12.29 -13.98 38.99
CA PRO A 62 13.61 -13.40 38.95
C PRO A 62 14.38 -13.73 40.24
N ALA A 63 15.70 -13.79 40.16
CA ALA A 63 16.57 -13.82 41.33
C ALA A 63 17.08 -12.41 41.63
N GLY A 64 17.17 -12.04 42.92
CA GLY A 64 17.60 -10.72 43.37
C GLY A 64 16.46 -9.71 43.56
N TYR A 65 16.76 -8.57 44.20
CA TYR A 65 15.79 -7.61 44.74
C TYR A 65 14.92 -8.16 45.88
N ASP A 66 15.39 -9.22 46.54
CA ASP A 66 14.88 -9.61 47.86
C ASP A 66 15.30 -8.54 48.88
N ASP A 67 14.42 -8.19 49.82
CA ASP A 67 14.63 -7.13 50.83
C ASP A 67 15.94 -7.28 51.63
#